data_AF-A0A1L9AXY6-F1
#
_entry.id   AF-A0A1L9AXY6-F1
#
_cell.length_a   1.000
_cell.length_b   1.000
_cell.length_c   1.000
_cell.angle_alpha   90.00
_cell.angle_beta   90.00
_cell.angle_gamma   90.00
#
_symmetry.space_group_name_H-M   'P 1'
#
loop_
_entity.id
_entity.type
_entity.pdbx_description
1 polymer ?
#
loop_
_entity_poly.entity_id
_entity_poly.type
_entity_poly.pdbx_seq_one_letter_code
_entity_poly.pdbx_strand_id
1 'polypeptide(L)'
;MSAKELEKVHSTSSVRIHHWQHYYPTEQKLLEAVLGEAAADSICQKIIARFREQFDHDLLAGDSTTRGLWLDVVKEWGSSMTGNLERSPSLRYMLPSEQAAMWRQNAKIQESNAEWLDGMAEEDQPTRAFRDQVRVFQNITVAARAIAGEVACAVTKRLEKLFALRLCRSRELLDRQAALIELGARAQQNELGQAIEEDEVFAKSAQYCSYYLPPMARIRSSRGYKSLFFRLTNMAIGKRVLVTDEPVDKEEQRAIEECIAIFRLLPPVIRCAIIINDTKRVNNQVDHVSPKTFSRVIEKEGGGFSVLHEGRPSKYVPQIHAMINKWNQDEYSDAVITYRTQLCPLWGGTSGHMHGLMHYWHTACSAPQGTPQVIACSMFALWRLYYDKRITPVHTITETFEATFNQDGVVWPNWSGFVWQPSREESAWSVVSRCEINGGHNAVDPIKLMNSLILWAWPAQRFTFGYSLLKQLIDSERKALLDQHYVVPQWSHDTSTNSGTNVKQFVPKGHEWRQPSSTGNVVPPFPLVGERRGISPWGRNDH
;
A
#
# COMPACT_ATOMS: atom_id res chain seq x y z
N MET A 1 -7.93 28.28 31.82
CA MET A 1 -7.90 26.81 31.71
C MET A 1 -6.61 26.41 31.01
N SER A 2 -5.75 25.67 31.69
CA SER A 2 -4.52 25.11 31.12
C SER A 2 -4.83 23.96 30.16
N ALA A 3 -3.89 23.63 29.26
CA ALA A 3 -4.02 22.48 28.35
C ALA A 3 -4.26 21.15 29.10
N LYS A 4 -3.70 21.02 30.32
CA LYS A 4 -3.95 19.88 31.22
C LYS A 4 -5.37 19.85 31.79
N GLU A 5 -5.99 21.01 31.98
CA GLU A 5 -7.39 21.09 32.43
C GLU A 5 -8.36 20.78 31.28
N LEU A 6 -8.02 21.13 30.04
CA LEU A 6 -8.77 20.69 28.84
C LEU A 6 -8.70 19.17 28.61
N GLU A 7 -7.53 18.54 28.81
CA GLU A 7 -7.40 17.07 28.77
C GLU A 7 -8.24 16.37 29.84
N LYS A 8 -8.32 16.96 31.04
CA LYS A 8 -9.10 16.42 32.17
C LYS A 8 -10.62 16.57 31.97
N VAL A 9 -11.06 17.64 31.31
CA VAL A 9 -12.47 17.84 30.94
C VAL A 9 -12.88 16.93 29.78
N HIS A 10 -11.98 16.62 28.84
CA HIS A 10 -12.24 15.62 27.80
C HIS A 10 -12.12 14.16 28.28
N SER A 11 -11.48 13.90 29.43
CA SER A 11 -11.44 12.55 30.03
C SER A 11 -12.67 12.20 30.86
N THR A 12 -13.63 13.11 31.05
CA THR A 12 -14.75 12.97 32.00
C THR A 12 -16.14 12.94 31.37
N SER A 13 -16.30 13.26 30.08
CA SER A 13 -17.52 12.89 29.35
C SER A 13 -17.43 11.45 28.86
N SER A 14 -18.32 10.56 29.33
CA SER A 14 -18.42 9.17 28.88
C SER A 14 -18.92 9.09 27.44
N VAL A 15 -18.04 9.37 26.47
CA VAL A 15 -18.37 9.18 25.06
C VAL A 15 -18.61 7.69 24.81
N ARG A 16 -19.87 7.33 24.56
CA ARG A 16 -20.28 5.98 24.18
C ARG A 16 -20.14 5.79 22.67
N ILE A 17 -19.69 4.61 22.27
CA ILE A 17 -19.58 4.25 20.86
C ILE A 17 -20.69 3.26 20.56
N HIS A 18 -21.50 3.55 19.55
CA HIS A 18 -22.57 2.68 19.10
C HIS A 18 -22.18 2.07 17.76
N HIS A 19 -22.51 0.79 17.59
CA HIS A 19 -22.51 0.17 16.28
C HIS A 19 -23.55 0.89 15.41
N TRP A 20 -23.24 1.08 14.13
CA TRP A 20 -24.08 1.87 13.23
C TRP A 20 -25.51 1.31 13.11
N GLN A 21 -25.69 0.00 13.32
CA GLN A 21 -27.02 -0.64 13.29
C GLN A 21 -27.96 -0.14 14.38
N HIS A 22 -27.43 0.45 15.45
CA HIS A 22 -28.24 1.10 16.47
C HIS A 22 -29.11 2.23 15.89
N TYR A 23 -28.58 2.96 14.89
CA TYR A 23 -29.28 4.06 14.24
C TYR A 23 -29.87 3.68 12.87
N TYR A 24 -29.24 2.74 12.18
CA TYR A 24 -29.62 2.33 10.84
C TYR A 24 -29.76 0.80 10.79
N PRO A 25 -30.97 0.24 10.95
CA PRO A 25 -31.16 -1.20 11.14
C PRO A 25 -30.66 -2.10 10.01
N THR A 26 -30.42 -1.54 8.82
CA THR A 26 -29.95 -2.27 7.64
C THR A 26 -28.92 -1.46 6.87
N GLU A 27 -28.04 -2.13 6.12
CA GLU A 27 -27.08 -1.48 5.21
C GLU A 27 -27.78 -0.53 4.23
N GLN A 28 -28.98 -0.92 3.79
CA GLN A 28 -29.80 -0.12 2.88
C GLN A 28 -30.26 1.19 3.52
N LYS A 29 -30.63 1.17 4.82
CA LYS A 29 -30.99 2.37 5.57
C LYS A 29 -29.79 3.28 5.85
N LEU A 30 -28.63 2.70 6.13
CA LEU A 30 -27.38 3.46 6.25
C LEU A 30 -27.03 4.13 4.91
N LEU A 31 -27.12 3.39 3.80
CA LEU A 31 -26.88 3.92 2.46
C LEU A 31 -27.83 5.08 2.12
N GLU A 32 -29.13 4.95 2.41
CA GLU A 32 -30.11 6.02 2.21
C GLU A 32 -29.74 7.29 2.97
N ALA A 33 -29.37 7.16 4.25
CA ALA A 33 -28.96 8.27 5.08
C ALA A 33 -27.67 8.94 4.55
N VAL A 34 -26.69 8.15 4.15
CA VAL A 34 -25.44 8.62 3.57
C VAL A 34 -25.67 9.37 2.26
N LEU A 35 -26.52 8.85 1.36
CA LEU A 35 -26.83 9.51 0.09
C LEU A 35 -27.60 10.81 0.29
N GLY A 36 -28.57 10.82 1.21
CA GLY A 36 -29.32 12.04 1.55
C GLY A 36 -28.40 13.14 2.09
N GLU A 37 -27.49 12.78 2.99
CA GLU A 37 -26.50 13.71 3.54
C GLU A 37 -25.47 14.15 2.48
N ALA A 38 -24.99 13.24 1.64
CA ALA A 38 -24.06 13.56 0.56
C ALA A 38 -24.66 14.52 -0.48
N ALA A 39 -25.99 14.45 -0.69
CA ALA A 39 -26.72 15.39 -1.55
C ALA A 39 -26.90 16.77 -0.90
N ALA A 40 -26.85 16.89 0.43
CA ALA A 40 -27.04 18.14 1.17
C ALA A 40 -25.71 18.85 1.55
N ASP A 41 -24.67 18.09 1.89
CA ASP A 41 -23.39 18.63 2.36
C ASP A 41 -22.55 19.23 1.22
N SER A 42 -22.11 20.47 1.41
CA SER A 42 -21.36 21.23 0.39
C SER A 42 -20.00 20.63 0.03
N ILE A 43 -19.35 19.88 0.93
CA ILE A 43 -18.06 19.23 0.65
C ILE A 43 -18.29 17.96 -0.16
N CYS A 44 -19.29 17.14 0.20
CA CYS A 44 -19.72 16.00 -0.61
C CYS A 44 -20.07 16.44 -2.04
N GLN A 45 -20.86 17.50 -2.18
CA GLN A 45 -21.21 18.05 -3.50
C GLN A 45 -19.99 18.47 -4.31
N LYS A 46 -18.97 19.08 -3.69
CA LYS A 46 -17.70 19.43 -4.39
C LYS A 46 -16.94 18.20 -4.86
N ILE A 47 -16.85 17.15 -4.03
CA ILE A 47 -16.21 15.89 -4.39
C ILE A 47 -16.93 15.24 -5.58
N ILE A 48 -18.27 15.19 -5.52
CA ILE A 48 -19.12 14.63 -6.57
C ILE A 48 -19.01 15.44 -7.86
N ALA A 49 -18.99 16.78 -7.76
CA ALA A 49 -18.82 17.66 -8.90
C ALA A 49 -17.45 17.45 -9.58
N ARG A 50 -16.37 17.31 -8.80
CA ARG A 50 -15.04 16.97 -9.35
C ARG A 50 -15.06 15.63 -10.06
N PHE A 51 -15.67 14.61 -9.47
CA PHE A 51 -15.79 13.30 -10.10
C PHE A 51 -16.52 13.40 -11.45
N ARG A 52 -17.61 14.17 -11.49
CA ARG A 52 -18.38 14.43 -12.72
C ARG A 52 -17.55 15.16 -13.76
N GLU A 53 -16.83 16.21 -13.38
CA GLU A 53 -15.92 16.94 -14.27
C GLU A 53 -14.87 16.01 -14.89
N GLN A 54 -14.30 15.11 -14.07
CA GLN A 54 -13.18 14.28 -14.48
C GLN A 54 -13.57 13.05 -15.30
N PHE A 55 -14.74 12.47 -15.01
CA PHE A 55 -15.16 11.17 -15.56
C PHE A 55 -16.49 11.21 -16.32
N ASP A 56 -17.11 12.38 -16.46
CA ASP A 56 -18.40 12.59 -17.12
C ASP A 56 -19.50 11.68 -16.54
N HIS A 57 -19.60 11.64 -15.21
CA HIS A 57 -20.51 10.75 -14.51
C HIS A 57 -20.98 11.30 -13.17
N ASP A 58 -22.28 11.17 -12.91
CA ASP A 58 -22.88 11.66 -11.68
C ASP A 58 -23.04 10.57 -10.63
N LEU A 59 -22.31 10.70 -9.51
CA LEU A 59 -22.36 9.75 -8.40
C LEU A 59 -23.70 9.77 -7.63
N LEU A 60 -24.60 10.71 -7.92
CA LEU A 60 -25.96 10.74 -7.34
C LEU A 60 -27.05 10.35 -8.35
N ALA A 61 -26.70 9.91 -9.57
CA ALA A 61 -27.67 9.56 -10.61
C ALA A 61 -28.59 8.38 -10.23
N GLY A 62 -28.21 7.57 -9.23
CA GLY A 62 -29.02 6.45 -8.76
C GLY A 62 -29.05 5.23 -9.67
N ASP A 63 -28.24 5.19 -10.74
CA ASP A 63 -28.10 4.02 -11.60
C ASP A 63 -27.46 2.83 -10.87
N SER A 64 -27.60 1.62 -11.43
CA SER A 64 -27.13 0.38 -10.80
C SER A 64 -25.62 0.36 -10.55
N THR A 65 -24.82 0.97 -11.43
CA THR A 65 -23.35 1.01 -11.29
C THR A 65 -22.97 1.92 -10.14
N THR A 66 -23.51 3.14 -10.13
CA THR A 66 -23.29 4.12 -9.07
C THR A 66 -23.72 3.60 -7.71
N ARG A 67 -24.95 3.05 -7.65
CA ARG A 67 -25.48 2.45 -6.41
C ARG A 67 -24.62 1.29 -5.92
N GLY A 68 -24.08 0.48 -6.83
CA GLY A 68 -23.12 -0.58 -6.53
C GLY A 68 -21.86 -0.05 -5.85
N LEU A 69 -21.26 1.03 -6.36
CA LEU A 69 -20.06 1.64 -5.77
C LEU A 69 -20.29 2.11 -4.32
N TRP A 70 -21.42 2.78 -4.06
CA TRP A 70 -21.76 3.22 -2.71
C TRP A 70 -22.03 2.03 -1.78
N LEU A 71 -22.78 1.04 -2.26
CA LEU A 71 -23.13 -0.13 -1.46
C LEU A 71 -21.89 -0.96 -1.10
N ASP A 72 -20.95 -1.12 -2.02
CA ASP A 72 -19.69 -1.83 -1.77
C ASP A 72 -18.91 -1.21 -0.62
N VAL A 73 -18.80 0.14 -0.59
CA VAL A 73 -18.12 0.86 0.49
C VAL A 73 -18.87 0.72 1.81
N VAL A 74 -20.20 0.90 1.80
CA VAL A 74 -21.04 0.75 3.01
C VAL A 74 -20.94 -0.66 3.58
N LYS A 75 -20.96 -1.69 2.74
CA LYS A 75 -20.79 -3.09 3.15
C LYS A 75 -19.42 -3.36 3.76
N GLU A 76 -18.36 -2.89 3.10
CA GLU A 76 -17.00 -3.09 3.59
C GLU A 76 -16.77 -2.41 4.95
N TRP A 77 -17.23 -1.16 5.09
CA TRP A 77 -17.02 -0.38 6.32
C TRP A 77 -18.01 -0.73 7.43
N GLY A 78 -19.22 -1.15 7.07
CA GLY A 78 -20.28 -1.55 8.01
C GLY A 78 -20.17 -3.01 8.48
N SER A 79 -19.25 -3.80 7.91
CA SER A 79 -19.05 -5.20 8.29
C SER A 79 -18.64 -5.35 9.76
N SER A 80 -19.34 -6.22 10.50
CA SER A 80 -19.04 -6.61 11.88
C SER A 80 -17.66 -7.25 12.05
N MET A 81 -17.11 -7.80 10.96
CA MET A 81 -15.80 -8.46 10.91
C MET A 81 -14.62 -7.52 10.67
N THR A 82 -14.87 -6.22 10.61
CA THR A 82 -13.83 -5.19 10.54
C THR A 82 -13.38 -4.82 11.96
N GLY A 83 -12.08 -4.72 12.22
CA GLY A 83 -11.57 -4.07 13.44
C GLY A 83 -10.97 -4.94 14.54
N ASN A 84 -10.07 -5.87 14.21
CA ASN A 84 -9.32 -6.62 15.22
C ASN A 84 -8.43 -5.69 16.08
N LEU A 85 -8.73 -5.53 17.37
CA LEU A 85 -8.03 -4.57 18.25
C LEU A 85 -6.75 -5.11 18.88
N GLU A 86 -6.62 -6.42 19.03
CA GLU A 86 -5.67 -7.03 19.97
C GLU A 86 -4.58 -7.89 19.31
N ARG A 87 -4.77 -8.37 18.07
CA ARG A 87 -3.89 -9.39 17.48
C ARG A 87 -3.39 -9.04 16.07
N SER A 88 -2.08 -8.76 15.97
CA SER A 88 -1.31 -8.63 14.72
C SER A 88 -1.09 -10.01 14.03
N PRO A 89 -0.73 -10.11 12.73
CA PRO A 89 -1.62 -10.04 11.59
C PRO A 89 -1.52 -11.33 10.75
N SER A 90 -1.81 -12.51 11.30
CA SER A 90 -1.92 -13.70 10.42
C SER A 90 -3.26 -13.69 9.69
N LEU A 91 -3.29 -14.17 8.45
CA LEU A 91 -4.53 -14.49 7.72
C LEU A 91 -5.23 -15.61 8.49
N ARG A 92 -6.05 -15.25 9.48
CA ARG A 92 -6.87 -16.19 10.23
C ARG A 92 -8.32 -15.90 9.87
N TYR A 93 -9.00 -16.95 9.44
CA TYR A 93 -10.43 -17.00 9.63
C TYR A 93 -10.68 -16.85 11.13
N MET A 94 -11.57 -15.93 11.47
CA MET A 94 -11.98 -15.72 12.85
C MET A 94 -13.45 -16.06 12.91
N LEU A 95 -13.84 -16.81 13.93
CA LEU A 95 -15.26 -17.04 14.17
C LEU A 95 -15.89 -15.73 14.65
N PRO A 96 -17.12 -15.39 14.20
CA PRO A 96 -17.84 -14.22 14.69
C PRO A 96 -17.89 -14.13 16.22
N SER A 97 -18.01 -15.27 16.91
CA SER A 97 -17.93 -15.37 18.38
C SER A 97 -16.59 -14.94 18.98
N GLU A 98 -15.46 -15.25 18.33
CA GLU A 98 -14.13 -14.80 18.74
C GLU A 98 -13.97 -13.29 18.58
N GLN A 99 -14.49 -12.73 17.47
CA GLN A 99 -14.46 -11.29 17.20
C GLN A 99 -15.38 -10.52 18.16
N ALA A 100 -16.57 -11.04 18.45
CA ALA A 100 -17.48 -10.47 19.44
C ALA A 100 -16.88 -10.49 20.85
N ALA A 101 -16.21 -11.59 21.24
CA ALA A 101 -15.50 -11.68 22.51
C ALA A 101 -14.39 -10.63 22.63
N MET A 102 -13.62 -10.39 21.56
CA MET A 102 -12.62 -9.32 21.51
C MET A 102 -13.24 -7.94 21.70
N TRP A 103 -14.35 -7.63 21.01
CA TRP A 103 -15.04 -6.35 21.19
C TRP A 103 -15.60 -6.15 22.60
N ARG A 104 -16.08 -7.21 23.26
CA ARG A 104 -16.54 -7.18 24.66
C ARG A 104 -15.43 -6.79 25.65
N GLN A 105 -14.15 -6.98 25.30
CA GLN A 105 -13.05 -6.56 26.17
C GLN A 105 -12.91 -5.02 26.25
N ASN A 106 -13.55 -4.27 25.35
CA ASN A 106 -13.54 -2.81 25.38
C ASN A 106 -14.78 -2.23 26.06
N ALA A 107 -14.61 -1.71 27.28
CA ALA A 107 -15.71 -1.15 28.08
C ALA A 107 -16.51 -0.02 27.39
N LYS A 108 -15.89 0.77 26.50
CA LYS A 108 -16.57 1.84 25.75
C LYS A 108 -17.52 1.32 24.65
N ILE A 109 -17.38 0.04 24.29
CA ILE A 109 -18.14 -0.64 23.24
C ILE A 109 -19.16 -1.60 23.87
N GLN A 110 -18.82 -2.24 24.98
CA GLN A 110 -19.64 -3.28 25.58
C GLN A 110 -21.04 -2.81 26.02
N GLU A 111 -21.13 -1.73 26.81
CA GLU A 111 -22.39 -1.32 27.45
C GLU A 111 -23.49 -0.90 26.45
N SER A 112 -23.10 -0.29 25.33
CA SER A 112 -24.00 0.25 24.32
C SER A 112 -24.33 -0.73 23.19
N ASN A 113 -23.65 -1.87 23.12
CA ASN A 113 -23.72 -2.79 21.97
C ASN A 113 -23.90 -4.27 22.34
N ALA A 114 -24.37 -4.58 23.55
CA ALA A 114 -24.51 -5.96 24.04
C ALA A 114 -25.35 -6.84 23.08
N GLU A 115 -26.54 -6.39 22.69
CA GLU A 115 -27.43 -7.13 21.79
C GLU A 115 -26.79 -7.41 20.42
N TRP A 116 -26.06 -6.44 19.86
CA TRP A 116 -25.34 -6.60 18.60
C TRP A 116 -24.21 -7.63 18.73
N LEU A 117 -23.45 -7.59 19.82
CA LEU A 117 -22.36 -8.53 20.10
C LEU A 117 -22.89 -9.95 20.33
N ASP A 118 -24.07 -10.08 20.93
CA ASP A 118 -24.73 -11.37 21.13
C ASP A 118 -25.17 -11.95 19.78
N GLY A 119 -25.90 -11.17 18.96
CA GLY A 119 -26.30 -11.61 17.62
C GLY A 119 -25.12 -11.94 16.70
N MET A 120 -24.03 -11.18 16.78
CA MET A 120 -22.79 -11.49 16.05
C MET A 120 -22.18 -12.82 16.50
N ALA A 121 -22.22 -13.14 17.80
CA ALA A 121 -21.62 -14.37 18.32
C ALA A 121 -22.39 -15.64 17.91
N GLU A 122 -23.66 -15.49 17.53
CA GLU A 122 -24.54 -16.56 17.05
C GLU A 122 -24.33 -16.88 15.55
N GLU A 123 -23.51 -16.11 14.83
CA GLU A 123 -23.18 -16.40 13.43
C GLU A 123 -22.20 -17.59 13.33
N ASP A 124 -22.66 -18.71 12.77
CA ASP A 124 -21.90 -19.98 12.68
C ASP A 124 -20.83 -20.02 11.58
N GLN A 125 -20.79 -19.02 10.68
CA GLN A 125 -19.89 -19.07 9.55
C GLN A 125 -18.59 -18.31 9.83
N PRO A 126 -17.41 -18.98 9.80
CA PRO A 126 -16.14 -18.29 9.88
C PRO A 126 -16.02 -17.34 8.69
N THR A 127 -16.07 -16.06 9.00
CA THR A 127 -15.93 -14.98 8.04
C THR A 127 -14.49 -14.47 8.07
N ARG A 128 -14.06 -13.90 6.95
CA ARG A 128 -12.71 -13.36 6.85
C ARG A 128 -12.64 -12.09 7.69
N ALA A 129 -11.87 -12.10 8.77
CA ALA A 129 -11.56 -10.87 9.50
C ALA A 129 -10.69 -9.94 8.64
N PHE A 130 -11.13 -8.70 8.48
CA PHE A 130 -10.35 -7.64 7.85
C PHE A 130 -9.46 -6.96 8.91
N ARG A 131 -8.24 -6.55 8.53
CA ARG A 131 -7.36 -5.82 9.46
C ARG A 131 -7.95 -4.45 9.75
N ASP A 132 -7.97 -4.12 11.03
CA ASP A 132 -7.84 -2.83 11.73
C ASP A 132 -8.28 -1.55 11.01
N GLN A 133 -9.47 -1.48 10.42
CA GLN A 133 -10.05 -0.19 10.01
C GLN A 133 -11.39 0.04 10.68
N VAL A 134 -11.37 0.12 12.01
CA VAL A 134 -12.52 0.61 12.77
C VAL A 134 -12.73 2.07 12.39
N ARG A 135 -13.83 2.34 11.70
CA ARG A 135 -14.27 3.70 11.39
C ARG A 135 -15.24 4.15 12.48
N VAL A 136 -14.94 5.30 13.06
CA VAL A 136 -15.75 5.95 14.10
C VAL A 136 -16.10 7.33 13.57
N PHE A 137 -17.38 7.54 13.33
CA PHE A 137 -17.91 8.81 12.85
C PHE A 137 -18.74 9.46 13.94
N GLN A 138 -18.59 10.77 14.09
CA GLN A 138 -19.34 11.54 15.07
C GLN A 138 -20.82 11.66 14.68
N ASN A 139 -21.10 11.76 13.39
CA ASN A 139 -22.44 11.93 12.83
C ASN A 139 -22.48 11.46 11.36
N ILE A 140 -23.67 11.49 10.78
CA ILE A 140 -23.90 11.09 9.39
C ILE A 140 -23.15 11.98 8.39
N THR A 141 -22.95 13.26 8.66
CA THR A 141 -22.18 14.19 7.81
C THR A 141 -20.73 13.73 7.65
N VAL A 142 -20.06 13.39 8.76
CA VAL A 142 -18.67 12.89 8.73
C VAL A 142 -18.61 11.56 7.99
N ALA A 143 -19.57 10.65 8.25
CA ALA A 143 -19.66 9.38 7.52
C ALA A 143 -19.87 9.61 6.02
N ALA A 144 -20.76 10.52 5.64
CA ALA A 144 -21.06 10.84 4.25
C ALA A 144 -19.86 11.43 3.51
N ARG A 145 -19.10 12.35 4.12
CA ARG A 145 -17.85 12.88 3.52
C ARG A 145 -16.81 11.79 3.31
N ALA A 146 -16.61 10.94 4.31
CA ALA A 146 -15.65 9.85 4.24
C ALA A 146 -16.01 8.85 3.13
N ILE A 147 -17.28 8.42 3.10
CA ILE A 147 -17.80 7.46 2.11
C ILE A 147 -17.84 8.10 0.71
N ALA A 148 -18.29 9.35 0.57
CA ALA A 148 -18.32 10.05 -0.72
C ALA A 148 -16.91 10.17 -1.32
N GLY A 149 -15.92 10.55 -0.51
CA GLY A 149 -14.53 10.59 -0.96
C GLY A 149 -14.00 9.20 -1.33
N GLU A 150 -14.43 8.17 -0.62
CA GLU A 150 -14.04 6.78 -0.89
C GLU A 150 -14.60 6.25 -2.22
N VAL A 151 -15.89 6.53 -2.47
CA VAL A 151 -16.61 6.22 -3.72
C VAL A 151 -16.02 7.01 -4.89
N ALA A 152 -15.76 8.30 -4.72
CA ALA A 152 -15.17 9.13 -5.75
C ALA A 152 -13.75 8.66 -6.16
N CYS A 153 -13.06 7.95 -5.27
CA CYS A 153 -11.75 7.36 -5.55
C CYS A 153 -11.82 5.97 -6.23
N ALA A 154 -13.00 5.47 -6.61
CA ALA A 154 -13.14 4.13 -7.22
C ALA A 154 -12.31 3.98 -8.52
N VAL A 155 -12.26 5.03 -9.34
CA VAL A 155 -11.45 5.06 -10.57
C VAL A 155 -9.97 5.18 -10.25
N THR A 156 -9.60 6.12 -9.37
CA THR A 156 -8.21 6.40 -9.05
C THR A 156 -7.53 5.22 -8.34
N LYS A 157 -8.25 4.44 -7.54
CA LYS A 157 -7.74 3.15 -7.02
C LYS A 157 -7.38 2.14 -8.09
N ARG A 158 -8.13 2.08 -9.20
CA ARG A 158 -7.78 1.22 -10.35
C ARG A 158 -6.55 1.76 -11.06
N LEU A 159 -6.46 3.09 -11.23
CA LEU A 159 -5.28 3.75 -11.78
C LEU A 159 -4.02 3.49 -10.95
N GLU A 160 -4.09 3.60 -9.63
CA GLU A 160 -2.97 3.27 -8.72
C GLU A 160 -2.47 1.84 -8.92
N LYS A 161 -3.39 0.89 -9.10
CA LYS A 161 -3.03 -0.51 -9.32
C LYS A 161 -2.40 -0.72 -10.70
N LEU A 162 -2.94 -0.09 -11.74
CA LEU A 162 -2.34 -0.09 -13.07
C LEU A 162 -0.93 0.50 -13.03
N PHE A 163 -0.78 1.63 -12.35
CA PHE A 163 0.48 2.31 -12.16
C PHE A 163 1.50 1.44 -11.43
N ALA A 164 1.13 0.79 -10.32
CA ALA A 164 2.00 -0.14 -9.60
C ALA A 164 2.47 -1.33 -10.48
N LEU A 165 1.58 -1.86 -11.34
CA LEU A 165 1.95 -2.92 -12.28
C LEU A 165 2.95 -2.43 -13.32
N ARG A 166 2.76 -1.21 -13.84
CA ARG A 166 3.68 -0.61 -14.80
C ARG A 166 5.02 -0.23 -14.16
N LEU A 167 5.04 0.20 -12.90
CA LEU A 167 6.28 0.36 -12.14
C LEU A 167 7.08 -0.94 -12.07
N CYS A 168 6.41 -2.09 -11.87
CA CYS A 168 7.09 -3.40 -11.86
C CYS A 168 7.80 -3.76 -13.18
N ARG A 169 7.43 -3.09 -14.28
CA ARG A 169 8.03 -3.25 -15.61
C ARG A 169 8.99 -2.12 -15.97
N SER A 170 9.15 -1.11 -15.12
CA SER A 170 10.02 0.03 -15.40
C SER A 170 11.49 -0.37 -15.24
N ARG A 171 12.23 -0.37 -16.35
CA ARG A 171 13.67 -0.61 -16.34
C ARG A 171 14.44 0.49 -15.63
N GLU A 172 14.01 1.74 -15.81
CA GLU A 172 14.62 2.91 -15.18
C GLU A 172 14.52 2.83 -13.65
N LEU A 173 13.35 2.45 -13.12
CA LEU A 173 13.19 2.24 -11.69
C LEU A 173 14.10 1.11 -11.20
N LEU A 174 14.14 -0.03 -11.91
CA LEU A 174 14.96 -1.17 -11.53
C LEU A 174 16.45 -0.82 -11.48
N ASP A 175 16.96 -0.09 -12.47
CA ASP A 175 18.37 0.33 -12.51
C ASP A 175 18.70 1.25 -11.32
N ARG A 176 17.79 2.16 -10.96
CA ARG A 176 17.96 3.05 -9.81
C ARG A 176 17.87 2.33 -8.47
N GLN A 177 16.97 1.36 -8.36
CA GLN A 177 16.86 0.51 -7.18
C GLN A 177 18.14 -0.32 -7.00
N ALA A 178 18.63 -0.95 -8.07
CA ALA A 178 19.85 -1.75 -8.03
C ALA A 178 21.07 -0.89 -7.64
N ALA A 179 21.18 0.33 -8.18
CA ALA A 179 22.23 1.28 -7.81
C ALA A 179 22.14 1.71 -6.33
N LEU A 180 20.93 1.97 -5.82
CA LEU A 180 20.71 2.31 -4.42
C LEU A 180 21.11 1.16 -3.49
N ILE A 181 20.67 -0.07 -3.80
CA ILE A 181 21.00 -1.26 -3.02
C ILE A 181 22.51 -1.53 -3.07
N GLU A 182 23.16 -1.39 -4.23
CA GLU A 182 24.61 -1.55 -4.34
C GLU A 182 25.36 -0.54 -3.47
N LEU A 183 24.92 0.72 -3.45
CA LEU A 183 25.51 1.75 -2.60
C LEU A 183 25.42 1.35 -1.12
N GLY A 184 24.23 0.97 -0.65
CA GLY A 184 24.05 0.54 0.75
C GLY A 184 24.84 -0.73 1.07
N ALA A 185 24.84 -1.72 0.17
CA ALA A 185 25.59 -2.96 0.35
C ALA A 185 27.10 -2.71 0.48
N ARG A 186 27.67 -1.77 -0.28
CA ARG A 186 29.09 -1.40 -0.16
C ARG A 186 29.37 -0.55 1.08
N ALA A 187 28.50 0.38 1.39
CA ALA A 187 28.68 1.30 2.51
C ALA A 187 28.49 0.63 3.87
N GLN A 188 27.73 -0.46 3.94
CA GLN A 188 27.32 -1.11 5.19
C GLN A 188 27.70 -2.59 5.22
N GLN A 189 28.65 -3.06 4.41
CA GLN A 189 28.93 -4.49 4.29
C GLN A 189 29.30 -5.13 5.64
N ASN A 190 30.15 -4.45 6.42
CA ASN A 190 30.64 -4.97 7.69
C ASN A 190 29.55 -4.88 8.76
N GLU A 191 28.88 -3.74 8.85
CA GLU A 191 27.79 -3.46 9.79
C GLU A 191 26.61 -4.40 9.54
N LEU A 192 26.23 -4.62 8.28
CA LEU A 192 25.17 -5.54 7.90
C LEU A 192 25.54 -6.98 8.22
N GLY A 193 26.79 -7.39 7.96
CA GLY A 193 27.28 -8.72 8.32
C GLY A 193 27.21 -8.97 9.83
N GLN A 194 27.72 -8.00 10.61
CA GLN A 194 27.73 -8.04 12.07
C GLN A 194 26.31 -8.02 12.63
N ALA A 195 25.43 -7.16 12.13
CA ALA A 195 24.04 -7.08 12.58
C ALA A 195 23.29 -8.40 12.38
N ILE A 196 23.54 -9.12 11.28
CA ILE A 196 22.94 -10.46 11.05
C ILE A 196 23.51 -11.50 12.01
N GLU A 197 24.79 -11.39 12.35
CA GLU A 197 25.46 -12.31 13.27
C GLU A 197 25.03 -12.13 14.73
N GLU A 198 24.75 -10.89 15.12
CA GLU A 198 24.30 -10.51 16.47
C GLU A 198 22.79 -10.63 16.66
N ASP A 199 22.00 -10.56 15.58
CA ASP A 199 20.55 -10.69 15.65
C ASP A 199 20.14 -12.16 15.80
N GLU A 200 19.98 -12.59 17.06
CA GLU A 200 19.41 -13.90 17.44
C GLU A 200 18.06 -14.18 16.75
N VAL A 201 17.40 -13.14 16.22
CA VAL A 201 16.14 -13.26 15.51
C VAL A 201 16.09 -12.46 14.20
N PHE A 202 17.10 -12.61 13.35
CA PHE A 202 17.12 -12.05 11.98
C PHE A 202 15.79 -12.23 11.22
N ALA A 203 15.13 -13.38 11.38
CA ALA A 203 13.82 -13.64 10.79
C ALA A 203 12.70 -12.70 11.27
N LYS A 204 12.78 -12.11 12.46
CA LYS A 204 11.84 -11.06 12.90
C LYS A 204 12.21 -9.70 12.30
N SER A 205 13.49 -9.41 12.12
CA SER A 205 13.97 -8.13 11.59
C SER A 205 13.77 -8.01 10.08
N ALA A 206 14.03 -9.06 9.31
CA ALA A 206 13.79 -9.14 7.86
C ALA A 206 12.31 -9.39 7.53
N GLN A 207 11.46 -8.42 7.87
CA GLN A 207 9.99 -8.54 7.85
C GLN A 207 9.43 -9.10 6.54
N TYR A 208 9.86 -8.56 5.38
CA TYR A 208 9.29 -8.97 4.10
C TYR A 208 9.89 -10.29 3.61
N CYS A 209 11.20 -10.52 3.78
CA CYS A 209 11.81 -11.81 3.49
C CYS A 209 11.10 -12.92 4.26
N SER A 210 10.90 -12.77 5.57
CA SER A 210 10.19 -13.77 6.38
C SER A 210 8.72 -13.93 6.00
N TYR A 211 8.07 -12.86 5.53
CA TYR A 211 6.69 -12.93 5.06
C TYR A 211 6.56 -13.71 3.74
N TYR A 212 7.45 -13.48 2.77
CA TYR A 212 7.35 -14.08 1.43
C TYR A 212 8.14 -15.38 1.26
N LEU A 213 9.08 -15.69 2.16
CA LEU A 213 9.99 -16.84 2.06
C LEU A 213 9.79 -17.81 3.24
N PRO A 214 8.66 -18.53 3.33
CA PRO A 214 8.41 -19.48 4.43
C PRO A 214 9.54 -20.50 4.72
N PRO A 215 10.28 -21.02 3.71
CA PRO A 215 11.43 -21.90 3.94
C PRO A 215 12.50 -21.31 4.88
N MET A 216 12.58 -19.98 4.99
CA MET A 216 13.51 -19.25 5.85
C MET A 216 13.38 -19.66 7.33
N ALA A 217 12.20 -20.12 7.77
CA ALA A 217 11.99 -20.60 9.14
C ALA A 217 12.78 -21.89 9.48
N ARG A 218 13.35 -22.58 8.49
CA ARG A 218 14.24 -23.73 8.68
C ARG A 218 15.71 -23.34 8.82
N ILE A 219 16.07 -22.09 8.54
CA ILE A 219 17.40 -21.57 8.78
C ILE A 219 17.52 -21.26 10.27
N ARG A 220 18.55 -21.78 10.93
CA ARG A 220 18.77 -21.67 12.37
C ARG A 220 20.05 -20.91 12.69
N SER A 221 21.04 -20.96 11.81
CA SER A 221 22.32 -20.30 11.99
C SER A 221 22.32 -18.88 11.42
N SER A 222 23.05 -17.98 12.10
CA SER A 222 23.31 -16.63 11.59
C SER A 222 24.06 -16.66 10.25
N ARG A 223 24.96 -17.63 10.05
CA ARG A 223 25.66 -17.86 8.78
C ARG A 223 24.71 -18.19 7.64
N GLY A 224 23.71 -19.05 7.89
CA GLY A 224 22.65 -19.38 6.95
C GLY A 224 21.84 -18.14 6.56
N TYR A 225 21.48 -17.31 7.54
CA TYR A 225 20.76 -16.05 7.29
C TYR A 225 21.59 -15.04 6.50
N LYS A 226 22.86 -14.86 6.86
CA LYS A 226 23.82 -14.00 6.14
C LYS A 226 23.99 -14.46 4.70
N SER A 227 24.21 -15.76 4.49
CA SER A 227 24.33 -16.37 3.17
C SER A 227 23.06 -16.13 2.34
N LEU A 228 21.87 -16.36 2.91
CA LEU A 228 20.61 -16.06 2.24
C LEU A 228 20.53 -14.57 1.87
N PHE A 229 20.65 -13.67 2.84
CA PHE A 229 20.42 -12.24 2.63
C PHE A 229 21.38 -11.63 1.61
N PHE A 230 22.66 -12.01 1.66
CA PHE A 230 23.65 -11.56 0.70
C PHE A 230 23.39 -12.10 -0.71
N ARG A 231 22.95 -13.36 -0.85
CA ARG A 231 22.53 -13.92 -2.15
C ARG A 231 21.30 -13.18 -2.71
N LEU A 232 20.30 -12.92 -1.88
CA LEU A 232 19.11 -12.17 -2.29
C LEU A 232 19.47 -10.72 -2.69
N THR A 233 20.37 -10.08 -1.95
CA THR A 233 20.88 -8.73 -2.25
C THR A 233 21.63 -8.71 -3.58
N ASN A 234 22.58 -9.64 -3.79
CA ASN A 234 23.29 -9.77 -5.07
C ASN A 234 22.33 -10.02 -6.24
N MET A 235 21.27 -10.82 -6.02
CA MET A 235 20.23 -11.04 -7.02
C MET A 235 19.41 -9.78 -7.33
N ALA A 236 19.13 -8.95 -6.32
CA ALA A 236 18.43 -7.68 -6.51
C ALA A 236 19.28 -6.65 -7.26
N ILE A 237 20.60 -6.64 -7.03
CA ILE A 237 21.55 -5.78 -7.76
C ILE A 237 21.78 -6.32 -9.19
N GLY A 238 21.72 -7.64 -9.38
CA GLY A 238 22.01 -8.32 -10.65
C GLY A 238 23.50 -8.63 -10.87
N LYS A 239 24.34 -8.47 -9.85
CA LYS A 239 25.77 -8.83 -9.85
C LYS A 239 26.26 -9.19 -8.45
N ARG A 240 27.40 -9.89 -8.37
CA ARG A 240 28.03 -10.26 -7.10
C ARG A 240 28.77 -9.05 -6.51
N VAL A 241 28.23 -8.49 -5.43
CA VAL A 241 28.83 -7.40 -4.63
C VAL A 241 29.23 -7.92 -3.25
N LEU A 242 28.33 -8.67 -2.60
CA LEU A 242 28.55 -9.27 -1.29
C LEU A 242 29.08 -10.70 -1.41
N VAL A 243 29.98 -11.10 -0.52
CA VAL A 243 30.67 -12.41 -0.55
C VAL A 243 30.01 -13.40 0.41
N THR A 244 29.72 -14.63 -0.04
CA THR A 244 29.00 -15.66 0.72
C THR A 244 29.75 -17.00 0.75
N ASP A 245 31.02 -16.96 1.17
CA ASP A 245 31.90 -18.14 1.08
C ASP A 245 31.87 -19.01 2.36
N GLU A 246 30.96 -18.72 3.29
CA GLU A 246 30.85 -19.46 4.53
C GLU A 246 30.06 -20.77 4.33
N PRO A 247 30.61 -21.93 4.75
CA PRO A 247 29.91 -23.21 4.65
C PRO A 247 28.71 -23.23 5.61
N VAL A 248 27.56 -23.64 5.08
CA VAL A 248 26.31 -23.90 5.82
C VAL A 248 25.97 -25.37 5.73
N ASP A 249 25.17 -25.88 6.68
CA ASP A 249 24.76 -27.27 6.65
C ASP A 249 23.85 -27.57 5.43
N LYS A 250 23.70 -28.86 5.11
CA LYS A 250 22.96 -29.29 3.91
C LYS A 250 21.47 -28.96 3.96
N GLU A 251 20.87 -28.96 5.15
CA GLU A 251 19.43 -28.69 5.30
C GLU A 251 19.15 -27.20 5.14
N GLU A 252 19.97 -26.36 5.76
CA GLU A 252 19.96 -24.91 5.58
C GLU A 252 20.25 -24.53 4.13
N GLN A 253 21.25 -25.15 3.49
CA GLN A 253 21.52 -24.89 2.07
C GLN A 253 20.30 -25.18 1.20
N ARG A 254 19.58 -26.28 1.46
CA ARG A 254 18.33 -26.60 0.77
C ARG A 254 17.26 -25.53 1.03
N ALA A 255 17.10 -25.09 2.27
CA ALA A 255 16.16 -24.03 2.61
C ALA A 255 16.50 -22.70 1.91
N ILE A 256 17.79 -22.35 1.81
CA ILE A 256 18.29 -21.17 1.10
C ILE A 256 17.96 -21.25 -0.40
N GLU A 257 18.21 -22.40 -1.05
CA GLU A 257 17.89 -22.56 -2.47
C GLU A 257 16.37 -22.52 -2.73
N GLU A 258 15.56 -23.07 -1.84
CA GLU A 258 14.10 -22.95 -1.92
C GLU A 258 13.64 -21.49 -1.75
N CYS A 259 14.22 -20.73 -0.81
CA CYS A 259 13.98 -19.29 -0.69
C CYS A 259 14.35 -18.53 -1.97
N ILE A 260 15.52 -18.81 -2.55
CA ILE A 260 15.99 -18.19 -3.79
C ILE A 260 15.03 -18.50 -4.95
N ALA A 261 14.55 -19.74 -5.05
CA ALA A 261 13.59 -20.14 -6.07
C ALA A 261 12.28 -19.35 -5.94
N ILE A 262 11.74 -19.20 -4.72
CA ILE A 262 10.53 -18.40 -4.47
C ILE A 262 10.79 -16.92 -4.80
N PHE A 263 11.93 -16.37 -4.38
CA PHE A 263 12.29 -14.97 -4.64
C PHE A 263 12.39 -14.67 -6.14
N ARG A 264 12.82 -15.65 -6.96
CA ARG A 264 12.84 -15.55 -8.44
C ARG A 264 11.45 -15.47 -9.08
N LEU A 265 10.39 -15.84 -8.36
CA LEU A 265 9.02 -15.69 -8.85
C LEU A 265 8.50 -14.25 -8.67
N LEU A 266 9.16 -13.41 -7.86
CA LEU A 266 8.78 -12.01 -7.71
C LEU A 266 9.33 -11.19 -8.89
N PRO A 267 8.63 -10.13 -9.36
CA PRO A 267 9.21 -9.18 -10.30
C PRO A 267 10.50 -8.54 -9.73
N PRO A 268 11.52 -8.23 -10.55
CA PRO A 268 12.77 -7.65 -10.08
C PRO A 268 12.59 -6.37 -9.24
N VAL A 269 11.67 -5.49 -9.63
CA VAL A 269 11.34 -4.27 -8.87
C VAL A 269 10.84 -4.58 -7.46
N ILE A 270 10.08 -5.66 -7.30
CA ILE A 270 9.54 -6.11 -6.00
C ILE A 270 10.64 -6.75 -5.16
N ARG A 271 11.54 -7.53 -5.77
CA ARG A 271 12.75 -8.04 -5.09
C ARG A 271 13.58 -6.91 -4.52
N CYS A 272 13.84 -5.88 -5.34
CA CYS A 272 14.55 -4.70 -4.90
C CYS A 272 13.82 -3.97 -3.76
N ALA A 273 12.49 -3.80 -3.86
CA ALA A 273 11.71 -3.18 -2.80
C ALA A 273 11.84 -3.92 -1.45
N ILE A 274 11.78 -5.26 -1.48
CA ILE A 274 11.98 -6.10 -0.29
C ILE A 274 13.35 -5.84 0.33
N ILE A 275 14.42 -5.86 -0.48
CA ILE A 275 15.78 -5.61 0.01
C ILE A 275 15.93 -4.19 0.55
N ILE A 276 15.41 -3.17 -0.16
CA ILE A 276 15.45 -1.77 0.29
C ILE A 276 14.88 -1.62 1.71
N ASN A 277 13.74 -2.26 1.98
CA ASN A 277 13.11 -2.20 3.31
C ASN A 277 13.87 -3.04 4.35
N ASP A 278 14.19 -4.29 4.01
CA ASP A 278 14.74 -5.22 5.00
C ASP A 278 16.18 -4.87 5.38
N THR A 279 16.98 -4.29 4.47
CA THR A 279 18.32 -3.76 4.79
C THR A 279 18.27 -2.73 5.92
N LYS A 280 17.29 -1.80 5.89
CA LYS A 280 17.08 -0.86 7.00
C LYS A 280 16.85 -1.59 8.31
N ARG A 281 15.90 -2.53 8.32
CA ARG A 281 15.45 -3.19 9.55
C ARG A 281 16.53 -4.08 10.14
N VAL A 282 17.25 -4.83 9.31
CA VAL A 282 18.36 -5.69 9.76
C VAL A 282 19.47 -4.86 10.41
N ASN A 283 19.77 -3.68 9.88
CA ASN A 283 20.83 -2.84 10.44
C ASN A 283 20.44 -2.16 11.77
N ASN A 284 19.21 -2.37 12.29
CA ASN A 284 18.68 -1.77 13.53
C ASN A 284 18.84 -0.24 13.64
N GLN A 285 19.13 0.46 12.54
CA GLN A 285 19.29 1.89 12.52
C GLN A 285 17.93 2.56 12.30
N VAL A 286 17.42 3.10 13.41
CA VAL A 286 16.31 4.05 13.54
C VAL A 286 14.91 3.43 13.64
N ASP A 287 14.39 3.54 14.87
CA ASP A 287 12.98 3.49 15.26
C ASP A 287 12.10 4.34 14.35
N HIS A 288 10.79 4.12 14.38
CA HIS A 288 9.83 5.02 13.75
C HIS A 288 10.17 6.49 14.06
N VAL A 289 10.64 7.24 13.07
CA VAL A 289 10.79 8.69 13.21
C VAL A 289 9.37 9.22 13.36
N SER A 290 9.02 9.62 14.57
CA SER A 290 7.73 10.25 14.86
C SER A 290 7.60 11.47 13.96
N PRO A 291 6.52 11.59 13.18
CA PRO A 291 6.28 12.75 12.33
C PRO A 291 6.22 14.08 13.10
N LYS A 292 6.07 14.03 14.44
CA LYS A 292 6.09 15.19 15.34
C LYS A 292 7.32 16.10 15.16
N THR A 293 8.42 15.60 14.62
CA THR A 293 9.64 16.39 14.39
C THR A 293 9.54 17.37 13.21
N PHE A 294 8.49 17.31 12.38
CA PHE A 294 8.47 18.00 11.07
C PHE A 294 7.29 18.96 10.87
N SER A 295 6.66 19.41 11.96
CA SER A 295 5.58 20.40 11.91
C SER A 295 6.11 21.82 11.64
N ARG A 296 6.48 22.14 10.39
CA ARG A 296 6.72 23.54 9.99
C ARG A 296 5.40 24.17 9.53
N VAL A 297 4.95 25.17 10.29
CA VAL A 297 3.85 26.07 9.95
C VAL A 297 4.36 27.03 8.87
N ILE A 298 3.71 27.09 7.71
CA ILE A 298 3.88 28.22 6.77
C ILE A 298 2.65 29.09 6.91
N GLU A 299 2.85 30.33 7.36
CA GLU A 299 1.80 31.35 7.43
C GLU A 299 1.35 31.76 6.02
N LYS A 300 0.05 32.05 5.93
CA LYS A 300 -0.66 32.37 4.69
C LYS A 300 -0.47 33.86 4.37
N GLU A 301 0.13 34.17 3.22
CA GLU A 301 -0.17 35.43 2.52
C GLU A 301 -0.88 35.11 1.20
N GLY A 302 -2.04 35.73 0.95
CA GLY A 302 -2.59 35.84 -0.41
C GLY A 302 -3.61 34.78 -0.89
N GLY A 303 -4.40 34.15 -0.03
CA GLY A 303 -5.62 33.45 -0.47
C GLY A 303 -5.43 32.09 -1.19
N GLY A 304 -4.23 31.50 -1.17
CA GLY A 304 -3.97 30.12 -1.62
C GLY A 304 -4.38 29.06 -0.60
N PHE A 305 -4.55 27.79 -1.00
CA PHE A 305 -4.96 26.69 -0.12
C PHE A 305 -3.95 26.41 1.00
N SER A 306 -4.45 25.96 2.17
CA SER A 306 -3.67 25.74 3.39
C SER A 306 -2.75 24.51 3.29
N VAL A 307 -1.60 24.58 3.97
CA VAL A 307 -0.61 23.50 4.12
C VAL A 307 -1.23 22.23 4.69
N LEU A 308 -0.90 21.09 4.10
CA LEU A 308 -1.39 19.77 4.47
C LEU A 308 -0.59 19.28 5.68
N HIS A 309 -1.05 19.61 6.88
CA HIS A 309 -0.63 18.89 8.08
C HIS A 309 -0.98 17.41 7.93
N GLU A 310 -0.22 16.53 8.60
CA GLU A 310 -0.66 15.15 8.87
C GLU A 310 -2.16 15.16 9.14
N GLY A 311 -2.89 14.28 8.46
CA GLY A 311 -4.31 14.09 8.72
C GLY A 311 -4.50 13.94 10.23
N ARG A 312 -4.98 15.03 10.86
CA ARG A 312 -5.02 15.07 12.32
C ARG A 312 -6.05 14.01 12.71
N PRO A 313 -5.71 13.09 13.65
CA PRO A 313 -6.70 12.22 14.23
C PRO A 313 -7.88 13.07 14.65
N SER A 314 -9.10 12.65 14.29
CA SER A 314 -10.29 13.40 14.66
C SER A 314 -10.28 13.63 16.16
N LYS A 315 -10.26 14.90 16.58
CA LYS A 315 -10.28 15.30 18.01
C LYS A 315 -11.52 14.80 18.74
N TYR A 316 -12.51 14.32 17.99
CA TYR A 316 -13.79 13.81 18.47
C TYR A 316 -13.82 12.29 18.63
N VAL A 317 -12.81 11.56 18.13
CA VAL A 317 -12.73 10.11 18.30
C VAL A 317 -12.10 9.82 19.67
N PRO A 318 -12.83 9.16 20.60
CA PRO A 318 -12.26 8.80 21.89
C PRO A 318 -11.00 7.98 21.68
N GLN A 319 -10.00 8.13 22.55
CA GLN A 319 -8.85 7.23 22.53
C GLN A 319 -9.32 5.82 22.95
N ILE A 320 -9.62 4.99 21.96
CA ILE A 320 -10.07 3.59 22.12
C ILE A 320 -8.84 2.69 21.99
N HIS A 321 -8.04 2.90 20.95
CA HIS A 321 -6.79 2.22 20.69
C HIS A 321 -5.91 3.08 19.76
N ALA A 322 -4.59 3.07 19.98
CA ALA A 322 -3.66 3.93 19.23
C ALA A 322 -3.72 3.71 17.71
N MET A 323 -4.00 2.47 17.25
CA MET A 323 -4.17 2.19 15.82
C MET A 323 -5.49 2.72 15.27
N ILE A 324 -6.61 2.60 15.99
CA ILE A 324 -7.93 3.09 15.53
C ILE A 324 -7.88 4.61 15.29
N ASN A 325 -7.22 5.34 16.20
CA ASN A 325 -7.16 6.80 16.12
C ASN A 325 -6.39 7.29 14.88
N LYS A 326 -5.39 6.53 14.41
CA LYS A 326 -4.63 6.88 13.19
C LYS A 326 -5.44 6.73 11.90
N TRP A 327 -6.49 5.92 11.93
CA TRP A 327 -7.34 5.69 10.77
C TRP A 327 -8.49 6.70 10.69
N ASN A 328 -8.97 7.22 11.81
CA ASN A 328 -10.12 8.13 11.81
C ASN A 328 -9.69 9.58 11.58
N GLN A 329 -9.68 9.94 10.31
CA GLN A 329 -9.34 11.28 9.84
C GLN A 329 -10.37 12.32 10.26
N ASP A 330 -9.91 13.55 10.48
CA ASP A 330 -10.78 14.69 10.59
C ASP A 330 -11.31 15.10 9.20
N GLU A 331 -12.54 14.68 8.88
CA GLU A 331 -13.24 15.02 7.62
C GLU A 331 -13.63 16.51 7.51
N TYR A 332 -13.26 17.34 8.50
CA TYR A 332 -13.30 18.80 8.43
C TYR A 332 -11.94 19.42 8.13
N SER A 333 -10.85 18.66 8.14
CA SER A 333 -9.52 19.20 7.88
C SER A 333 -9.38 19.62 6.42
N ASP A 334 -8.75 20.78 6.21
CA ASP A 334 -8.41 21.30 4.87
C ASP A 334 -7.67 20.24 4.03
N ALA A 335 -6.86 19.41 4.69
CA ALA A 335 -6.09 18.38 4.01
C ALA A 335 -6.91 17.24 3.45
N VAL A 336 -7.79 16.68 4.28
CA VAL A 336 -8.71 15.62 3.83
C VAL A 336 -9.62 16.16 2.74
N ILE A 337 -10.15 17.37 2.90
CA ILE A 337 -11.00 18.02 1.89
C ILE A 337 -10.23 18.21 0.58
N THR A 338 -8.99 18.70 0.63
CA THR A 338 -8.16 18.93 -0.57
C THR A 338 -7.92 17.63 -1.33
N TYR A 339 -7.45 16.58 -0.66
CA TYR A 339 -7.16 15.31 -1.36
C TYR A 339 -8.43 14.65 -1.91
N ARG A 340 -9.54 14.63 -1.15
CA ARG A 340 -10.81 14.08 -1.63
C ARG A 340 -11.37 14.85 -2.83
N THR A 341 -11.29 16.19 -2.80
CA THR A 341 -11.71 17.04 -3.92
C THR A 341 -10.76 17.02 -5.10
N GLN A 342 -9.57 16.41 -4.95
CA GLN A 342 -8.65 16.10 -6.04
C GLN A 342 -8.65 14.61 -6.40
N LEU A 343 -9.65 13.85 -5.94
CA LEU A 343 -9.83 12.41 -6.23
C LEU A 343 -8.63 11.54 -5.82
N CYS A 344 -7.82 12.05 -4.89
CA CYS A 344 -6.66 11.38 -4.34
C CYS A 344 -7.09 10.59 -3.10
N PRO A 345 -6.95 9.25 -3.08
CA PRO A 345 -7.36 8.47 -1.93
C PRO A 345 -6.46 8.81 -0.73
N LEU A 346 -7.06 9.17 0.40
CA LEU A 346 -6.36 9.54 1.65
C LEU A 346 -6.99 8.80 2.83
N TRP A 347 -6.15 8.15 3.64
CA TRP A 347 -6.63 7.30 4.73
C TRP A 347 -5.91 7.47 6.07
N GLY A 348 -4.58 7.54 6.08
CA GLY A 348 -3.77 7.60 7.31
C GLY A 348 -2.89 8.86 7.43
N GLY A 349 -2.86 9.71 6.40
CA GLY A 349 -1.81 10.73 6.24
C GLY A 349 -0.51 10.13 5.66
N THR A 350 0.60 10.85 5.81
CA THR A 350 1.93 10.41 5.33
C THR A 350 2.40 9.15 6.04
N SER A 351 3.02 8.22 5.29
CA SER A 351 3.53 6.99 5.90
C SER A 351 4.80 7.23 6.72
N GLY A 352 4.73 7.04 8.04
CA GLY A 352 5.92 7.08 8.91
C GLY A 352 6.96 6.00 8.59
N HIS A 353 6.57 4.87 7.98
CA HIS A 353 7.52 3.88 7.49
C HIS A 353 8.40 4.44 6.36
N MET A 354 7.81 5.25 5.47
CA MET A 354 8.52 5.90 4.38
C MET A 354 9.55 6.88 4.89
N HIS A 355 9.20 7.73 5.85
CA HIS A 355 10.13 8.68 6.46
C HIS A 355 11.35 7.97 7.08
N GLY A 356 11.11 6.93 7.87
CA GLY A 356 12.20 6.16 8.48
C GLY A 356 13.09 5.48 7.43
N LEU A 357 12.52 5.05 6.31
CA LEU A 357 13.26 4.44 5.21
C LEU A 357 14.12 5.48 4.47
N MET A 358 13.54 6.62 4.08
CA MET A 358 14.29 7.70 3.44
C MET A 358 15.41 8.24 4.32
N HIS A 359 15.13 8.43 5.62
CA HIS A 359 16.13 8.87 6.59
C HIS A 359 17.30 7.91 6.64
N TYR A 360 17.05 6.61 6.83
CA TYR A 360 18.10 5.59 6.86
C TYR A 360 18.97 5.61 5.61
N TRP A 361 18.37 5.59 4.42
CA TRP A 361 19.14 5.55 3.17
C TRP A 361 19.95 6.84 2.98
N HIS A 362 19.44 7.99 3.39
CA HIS A 362 20.18 9.25 3.31
C HIS A 362 21.32 9.33 4.33
N THR A 363 21.09 8.93 5.59
CA THR A 363 22.07 9.11 6.68
C THR A 363 23.06 7.95 6.77
N ALA A 364 22.60 6.70 6.76
CA ALA A 364 23.44 5.53 6.91
C ALA A 364 24.14 5.13 5.61
N CYS A 365 23.49 5.34 4.46
CA CYS A 365 24.03 4.92 3.16
C CYS A 365 24.55 6.06 2.28
N SER A 366 24.49 7.32 2.75
CA SER A 366 24.87 8.51 1.97
C SER A 366 24.19 8.58 0.59
N ALA A 367 22.93 8.15 0.50
CA ALA A 367 22.23 8.01 -0.76
C ALA A 367 21.96 9.37 -1.44
N PRO A 368 21.98 9.43 -2.79
CA PRO A 368 21.86 10.69 -3.52
C PRO A 368 20.47 11.31 -3.39
N GLN A 369 20.34 12.59 -3.76
CA GLN A 369 19.08 13.35 -3.65
C GLN A 369 17.88 12.71 -4.36
N GLY A 370 18.06 11.88 -5.40
CA GLY A 370 16.98 11.17 -6.10
C GLY A 370 16.37 9.98 -5.33
N THR A 371 16.91 9.64 -4.17
CA THR A 371 16.52 8.47 -3.35
C THR A 371 15.05 8.47 -2.90
N PRO A 372 14.42 9.60 -2.51
CA PRO A 372 13.02 9.62 -2.08
C PRO A 372 12.06 9.03 -3.11
N GLN A 373 12.24 9.33 -4.40
CA GLN A 373 11.40 8.79 -5.47
C GLN A 373 11.57 7.29 -5.67
N VAL A 374 12.83 6.83 -5.62
CA VAL A 374 13.14 5.41 -5.76
C VAL A 374 12.45 4.65 -4.63
N ILE A 375 12.56 5.14 -3.39
CA ILE A 375 11.91 4.55 -2.23
C ILE A 375 10.38 4.62 -2.34
N ALA A 376 9.80 5.77 -2.71
CA ALA A 376 8.37 5.96 -2.91
C ALA A 376 7.79 4.97 -3.93
N CYS A 377 8.39 4.89 -5.13
CA CYS A 377 7.96 3.95 -6.16
C CYS A 377 8.11 2.50 -5.72
N SER A 378 9.23 2.16 -5.05
CA SER A 378 9.50 0.80 -4.57
C SER A 378 8.45 0.33 -3.58
N MET A 379 8.22 1.14 -2.54
CA MET A 379 7.28 0.80 -1.48
C MET A 379 5.84 0.88 -1.96
N PHE A 380 5.49 1.85 -2.80
CA PHE A 380 4.16 1.90 -3.42
C PHE A 380 3.86 0.64 -4.24
N ALA A 381 4.79 0.20 -5.11
CA ALA A 381 4.58 -1.00 -5.91
C ALA A 381 4.45 -2.27 -5.03
N LEU A 382 5.34 -2.42 -4.04
CA LEU A 382 5.30 -3.53 -3.08
C LEU A 382 4.00 -3.53 -2.28
N TRP A 383 3.63 -2.39 -1.70
CA TRP A 383 2.46 -2.26 -0.83
C TRP A 383 1.14 -2.36 -1.58
N ARG A 384 1.07 -1.77 -2.78
CA ARG A 384 -0.14 -1.78 -3.58
C ARG A 384 -0.46 -3.15 -4.19
N LEU A 385 0.56 -3.95 -4.51
CA LEU A 385 0.37 -5.22 -5.22
C LEU A 385 0.63 -6.47 -4.39
N TYR A 386 1.56 -6.43 -3.44
CA TYR A 386 2.05 -7.63 -2.74
C TYR A 386 1.74 -7.61 -1.24
N TYR A 387 1.56 -6.43 -0.66
CA TYR A 387 1.18 -6.30 0.73
C TYR A 387 -0.32 -6.46 0.93
N ASP A 388 -0.68 -7.05 2.06
CA ASP A 388 -2.00 -7.62 2.35
C ASP A 388 -3.17 -6.64 2.12
N LYS A 389 -4.23 -7.15 1.45
CA LYS A 389 -5.47 -6.43 1.13
C LYS A 389 -6.15 -5.80 2.36
N ARG A 390 -5.87 -6.32 3.54
CA ARG A 390 -6.41 -5.79 4.80
C ARG A 390 -5.89 -4.36 5.13
N ILE A 391 -4.90 -3.87 4.38
CA ILE A 391 -4.20 -2.59 4.52
C ILE A 391 -4.18 -1.86 3.16
N THR A 392 -4.62 -2.47 2.06
CA THR A 392 -4.51 -1.82 0.73
C THR A 392 -5.24 -0.51 0.52
N PRO A 393 -6.27 -0.12 1.29
CA PRO A 393 -6.75 1.24 1.15
C PRO A 393 -5.69 2.25 1.62
N VAL A 394 -4.79 1.87 2.54
CA VAL A 394 -3.86 2.77 3.24
C VAL A 394 -2.43 2.71 2.68
N HIS A 395 -2.26 2.53 1.36
CA HIS A 395 -0.94 2.65 0.72
C HIS A 395 -1.11 3.31 -0.65
N THR A 396 -1.73 4.48 -0.60
CA THR A 396 -2.11 5.28 -1.77
C THR A 396 -0.90 6.03 -2.30
N ILE A 397 -1.03 6.59 -3.50
CA ILE A 397 -0.04 7.54 -4.02
C ILE A 397 0.13 8.69 -3.04
N THR A 398 -0.96 9.21 -2.48
CA THR A 398 -0.91 10.27 -1.47
C THR A 398 -0.03 9.87 -0.29
N GLU A 399 -0.32 8.74 0.35
CA GLU A 399 0.40 8.31 1.55
C GLU A 399 1.90 8.04 1.31
N THR A 400 2.24 7.52 0.13
CA THR A 400 3.62 7.11 -0.21
C THR A 400 4.46 8.26 -0.74
N PHE A 401 3.90 9.11 -1.61
CA PHE A 401 4.64 10.21 -2.24
C PHE A 401 4.61 11.49 -1.43
N GLU A 402 3.58 11.76 -0.61
CA GLU A 402 3.58 12.91 0.31
C GLU A 402 4.73 12.79 1.33
N ALA A 403 5.12 11.56 1.68
CA ALA A 403 6.28 11.32 2.54
C ALA A 403 7.62 11.82 1.92
N THR A 404 7.67 12.09 0.61
CA THR A 404 8.86 12.65 -0.05
C THR A 404 9.06 14.13 0.24
N PHE A 405 8.04 14.85 0.74
CA PHE A 405 8.11 16.28 1.06
C PHE A 405 8.89 16.58 2.33
N ASN A 406 9.29 15.56 3.09
CA ASN A 406 9.95 15.70 4.37
C ASN A 406 11.44 16.12 4.28
N GLN A 407 11.87 16.74 3.17
CA GLN A 407 13.21 17.30 3.04
C GLN A 407 13.15 18.82 3.23
N ASP A 408 14.05 19.38 4.03
CA ASP A 408 14.11 20.81 4.35
C ASP A 408 14.10 21.66 3.07
N GLY A 409 13.25 22.70 3.03
CA GLY A 409 13.28 23.71 1.97
C GLY A 409 12.34 23.50 0.78
N VAL A 410 11.48 22.47 0.80
CA VAL A 410 10.47 22.30 -0.27
C VAL A 410 9.45 23.45 -0.23
N VAL A 411 9.46 24.27 -1.29
CA VAL A 411 8.40 25.24 -1.56
C VAL A 411 7.20 24.47 -2.11
N TRP A 412 6.07 24.55 -1.42
CA TRP A 412 4.87 23.84 -1.84
C TRP A 412 4.37 24.37 -3.18
N PRO A 413 4.02 23.47 -4.12
CA PRO A 413 3.61 23.86 -5.45
C PRO A 413 2.30 24.64 -5.38
N ASN A 414 2.20 25.70 -6.19
CA ASN A 414 0.90 26.23 -6.53
C ASN A 414 0.17 25.17 -7.37
N TRP A 415 -0.96 24.68 -6.86
CA TRP A 415 -1.75 23.60 -7.47
C TRP A 415 -2.45 24.03 -8.77
N SER A 416 -2.44 25.32 -9.12
CA SER A 416 -3.03 25.82 -10.36
C SER A 416 -2.14 25.54 -11.58
N GLY A 417 -2.68 24.84 -12.58
CA GLY A 417 -2.22 24.95 -13.97
C GLY A 417 -1.27 23.87 -14.50
N PHE A 418 -0.97 22.79 -13.74
CA PHE A 418 -0.24 21.66 -14.32
C PHE A 418 -1.18 20.76 -15.13
N VAL A 419 -1.16 20.92 -16.45
CA VAL A 419 -1.81 20.01 -17.39
C VAL A 419 -0.74 19.41 -18.28
N TRP A 420 -0.43 18.14 -18.03
CA TRP A 420 0.48 17.36 -18.86
C TRP A 420 -0.14 15.99 -19.09
N GLN A 421 -0.20 15.57 -20.34
CA GLN A 421 -0.71 14.26 -20.73
C GLN A 421 0.47 13.35 -21.10
N PRO A 422 0.72 12.30 -20.31
CA PRO A 422 1.76 11.33 -20.64
C PRO A 422 1.43 10.58 -21.93
N SER A 423 2.46 10.23 -22.70
CA SER A 423 2.26 9.32 -23.84
C SER A 423 1.93 7.92 -23.33
N ARG A 424 1.17 7.13 -24.10
CA ARG A 424 0.79 5.76 -23.68
C ARG A 424 2.00 4.83 -23.52
N GLU A 425 3.07 5.09 -24.26
CA GLU A 425 4.33 4.33 -24.22
C GLU A 425 5.28 4.80 -23.11
N GLU A 426 4.97 5.92 -22.44
CA GLU A 426 5.85 6.49 -21.43
C GLU A 426 6.05 5.53 -20.27
N SER A 427 7.29 5.45 -19.79
CA SER A 427 7.64 4.65 -18.62
C SER A 427 6.93 5.21 -17.38
N ALA A 428 6.43 4.33 -16.51
CA ALA A 428 5.83 4.75 -15.23
C ALA A 428 6.81 5.58 -14.37
N TRP A 429 8.12 5.34 -14.50
CA TRP A 429 9.12 6.15 -13.82
C TRP A 429 9.22 7.55 -14.43
N SER A 430 9.21 7.67 -15.76
CA SER A 430 9.25 8.97 -16.44
C SER A 430 8.04 9.84 -16.07
N VAL A 431 6.86 9.23 -15.91
CA VAL A 431 5.67 9.92 -15.39
C VAL A 431 5.93 10.50 -13.99
N VAL A 432 6.53 9.72 -13.08
CA VAL A 432 6.86 10.18 -11.72
C VAL A 432 7.84 11.35 -11.75
N SER A 433 8.94 11.23 -12.51
CA SER A 433 9.96 12.28 -12.58
C SER A 433 9.43 13.60 -13.14
N ARG A 434 8.41 13.58 -14.01
CA ARG A 434 7.76 14.80 -14.51
C ARG A 434 6.76 15.42 -13.53
N CYS A 435 6.34 14.67 -12.51
CA CYS A 435 5.48 15.16 -11.44
C CYS A 435 6.28 15.70 -10.24
N GLU A 436 7.59 15.91 -10.41
CA GLU A 436 8.45 16.55 -9.42
C GLU A 436 7.99 17.98 -9.08
N ILE A 437 8.17 18.36 -7.82
CA ILE A 437 8.01 19.75 -7.40
C ILE A 437 9.26 20.52 -7.83
N ASN A 438 9.06 21.65 -8.52
CA ASN A 438 10.15 22.56 -8.87
C ASN A 438 10.90 23.01 -7.61
N GLY A 439 12.21 22.74 -7.56
CA GLY A 439 13.04 23.04 -6.38
C GLY A 439 12.80 22.09 -5.19
N GLY A 440 11.96 21.06 -5.33
CA GLY A 440 11.56 20.17 -4.25
C GLY A 440 12.47 18.96 -4.04
N HIS A 441 13.74 19.00 -4.45
CA HIS A 441 14.72 17.94 -4.22
C HIS A 441 14.25 16.51 -4.60
N ASN A 442 13.62 16.35 -5.78
CA ASN A 442 13.02 15.11 -6.27
C ASN A 442 11.75 14.67 -5.51
N ALA A 443 11.14 15.51 -4.68
CA ALA A 443 9.83 15.21 -4.12
C ALA A 443 8.74 15.28 -5.19
N VAL A 444 7.75 14.39 -5.10
CA VAL A 444 6.73 14.20 -6.15
C VAL A 444 5.38 14.62 -5.63
N ASP A 445 4.71 15.46 -6.42
CA ASP A 445 3.37 15.92 -6.14
C ASP A 445 2.32 14.81 -6.39
N PRO A 446 1.64 14.28 -5.35
CA PRO A 446 0.69 13.18 -5.50
C PRO A 446 -0.57 13.58 -6.28
N ILE A 447 -0.99 14.86 -6.24
CA ILE A 447 -2.15 15.32 -7.01
C ILE A 447 -1.78 15.46 -8.49
N LYS A 448 -0.61 16.05 -8.79
CA LYS A 448 -0.10 16.09 -10.18
C LYS A 448 0.10 14.68 -10.74
N LEU A 449 0.64 13.76 -9.93
CA LEU A 449 0.79 12.37 -10.34
C LEU A 449 -0.57 11.73 -10.61
N MET A 450 -1.55 11.88 -9.71
CA MET A 450 -2.88 11.33 -9.92
C MET A 450 -3.56 11.89 -11.17
N ASN A 451 -3.52 13.22 -11.36
CA ASN A 451 -4.06 13.87 -12.56
C ASN A 451 -3.38 13.36 -13.84
N SER A 452 -2.06 13.18 -13.80
CA SER A 452 -1.30 12.62 -14.93
C SER A 452 -1.72 11.17 -15.22
N LEU A 453 -1.93 10.35 -14.19
CA LEU A 453 -2.41 8.97 -14.36
C LEU A 453 -3.83 8.91 -14.93
N ILE A 454 -4.71 9.84 -14.55
CA ILE A 454 -6.05 9.95 -15.13
C ILE A 454 -5.92 10.25 -16.62
N LEU A 455 -5.15 11.27 -17.00
CA LEU A 455 -4.93 11.62 -18.42
C LEU A 455 -4.20 10.52 -19.22
N TRP A 456 -3.41 9.69 -18.55
CA TRP A 456 -2.65 8.60 -19.17
C TRP A 456 -3.51 7.41 -19.57
N ALA A 457 -4.48 7.03 -18.73
CA ALA A 457 -5.17 5.75 -18.85
C ALA A 457 -6.69 5.84 -18.91
N TRP A 458 -7.29 6.99 -18.58
CA TRP A 458 -8.74 7.19 -18.70
C TRP A 458 -9.11 7.70 -20.10
N PRO A 459 -9.83 6.91 -20.92
CA PRO A 459 -10.37 7.43 -22.17
C PRO A 459 -11.49 8.42 -21.82
N ALA A 460 -11.53 9.60 -22.43
CA ALA A 460 -12.57 10.61 -22.21
C ALA A 460 -13.96 10.20 -22.76
N GLN A 461 -14.26 8.91 -22.84
CA GLN A 461 -15.43 8.33 -23.48
C GLN A 461 -16.19 7.48 -22.45
N ARG A 462 -17.22 8.05 -21.82
CA ARG A 462 -18.20 7.43 -20.90
C ARG A 462 -17.64 6.58 -19.74
N PHE A 463 -18.18 6.81 -18.54
CA PHE A 463 -17.72 6.14 -17.32
C PHE A 463 -17.70 4.61 -17.37
N THR A 464 -18.77 3.95 -17.80
CA THR A 464 -18.85 2.48 -17.83
C THR A 464 -17.82 1.84 -18.76
N PHE A 465 -17.51 2.50 -19.88
CA PHE A 465 -16.47 2.06 -20.81
C PHE A 465 -15.08 2.29 -20.22
N GLY A 466 -14.78 3.50 -19.73
CA GLY A 466 -13.49 3.81 -19.10
C GLY A 466 -13.19 2.92 -17.90
N TYR A 467 -14.19 2.67 -17.05
CA TYR A 467 -14.06 1.83 -15.86
C TYR A 467 -13.76 0.37 -16.22
N SER A 468 -14.42 -0.14 -17.26
CA SER A 468 -14.17 -1.48 -17.82
C SER A 468 -12.80 -1.58 -18.49
N LEU A 469 -12.38 -0.54 -19.24
CA LEU A 469 -11.08 -0.50 -19.89
C LEU A 469 -9.94 -0.54 -18.87
N LEU A 470 -10.04 0.19 -17.77
CA LEU A 470 -9.02 0.13 -16.70
C LEU A 470 -8.84 -1.29 -16.17
N LYS A 471 -9.93 -2.06 -16.02
CA LYS A 471 -9.83 -3.47 -15.63
C LYS A 471 -9.08 -4.29 -16.69
N GLN A 472 -9.38 -4.10 -17.97
CA GLN A 472 -8.69 -4.79 -19.06
C GLN A 472 -7.18 -4.44 -19.10
N LEU A 473 -6.82 -3.16 -18.91
CA LEU A 473 -5.42 -2.71 -18.84
C LEU A 473 -4.69 -3.37 -17.66
N ILE A 474 -5.31 -3.38 -16.48
CA ILE A 474 -4.76 -4.06 -15.29
C ILE A 474 -4.54 -5.55 -15.55
N ASP A 475 -5.52 -6.23 -16.15
CA ASP A 475 -5.44 -7.66 -16.44
C ASP A 475 -4.38 -7.94 -17.52
N SER A 476 -4.21 -7.05 -18.49
CA SER A 476 -3.13 -7.10 -19.50
C SER A 476 -1.74 -6.95 -18.88
N GLU A 477 -1.53 -5.96 -18.01
CA GLU A 477 -0.22 -5.78 -17.34
C GLU A 477 0.13 -6.96 -16.43
N ARG A 478 -0.87 -7.55 -15.77
CA ARG A 478 -0.69 -8.78 -14.98
C ARG A 478 -0.28 -9.95 -15.84
N LYS A 479 -0.97 -10.13 -16.97
CA LYS A 479 -0.62 -11.16 -17.93
C LYS A 479 0.82 -10.97 -18.44
N ALA A 480 1.23 -9.74 -18.74
CA ALA A 480 2.59 -9.46 -19.17
C ALA A 480 3.66 -9.81 -18.13
N LEU A 481 3.36 -9.67 -16.83
CA LEU A 481 4.25 -10.14 -15.74
C LEU A 481 4.25 -11.67 -15.62
N LEU A 482 3.08 -12.30 -15.75
CA LEU A 482 2.95 -13.77 -15.71
C LEU A 482 3.65 -14.44 -16.90
N ASP A 483 3.58 -13.83 -18.09
CA ASP A 483 4.26 -14.31 -19.30
C ASP A 483 5.79 -14.23 -19.16
N GLN A 484 6.30 -13.42 -18.21
CA GLN A 484 7.71 -13.39 -17.78
C GLN A 484 8.00 -14.32 -16.59
N HIS A 485 7.06 -15.22 -16.26
CA HIS A 485 7.11 -16.13 -15.13
C HIS A 485 7.10 -15.48 -13.74
N TYR A 486 6.66 -14.21 -13.66
CA TYR A 486 6.49 -13.55 -12.38
C TYR A 486 5.09 -13.75 -11.82
N VAL A 487 5.01 -13.96 -10.51
CA VAL A 487 3.76 -14.09 -9.79
C VAL A 487 3.38 -12.73 -9.22
N VAL A 488 2.23 -12.23 -9.65
CA VAL A 488 1.52 -11.14 -8.97
C VAL A 488 0.37 -11.79 -8.21
N PRO A 489 0.48 -11.91 -6.88
CA PRO A 489 -0.60 -12.51 -6.11
C PRO A 489 -1.88 -11.70 -6.31
N GLN A 490 -3.00 -12.41 -6.49
CA GLN A 490 -4.29 -11.82 -6.81
C GLN A 490 -4.95 -11.23 -5.55
N TRP A 491 -4.23 -10.41 -4.77
CA TRP A 491 -4.79 -9.78 -3.57
C TRP A 491 -5.93 -8.81 -3.92
N SER A 492 -5.92 -8.25 -5.13
CA SER A 492 -6.95 -7.35 -5.62
C SER A 492 -8.11 -8.11 -6.31
N HIS A 493 -8.92 -8.81 -5.53
CA HIS A 493 -10.19 -9.29 -6.07
C HIS A 493 -11.20 -8.13 -6.21
N ASP A 494 -11.88 -8.13 -7.35
CA ASP A 494 -13.25 -7.63 -7.50
C ASP A 494 -14.11 -8.32 -6.42
N THR A 495 -15.11 -7.65 -5.87
CA THR A 495 -15.93 -8.14 -4.73
C THR A 495 -16.67 -9.47 -4.98
N SER A 496 -16.53 -10.08 -6.17
CA SER A 496 -17.27 -11.24 -6.67
C SER A 496 -16.63 -12.62 -6.45
N THR A 497 -15.40 -12.75 -5.93
CA THR A 497 -14.75 -14.07 -5.76
C THR A 497 -14.58 -14.46 -4.29
N ASN A 498 -15.38 -15.43 -3.84
CA ASN A 498 -15.50 -15.92 -2.46
C ASN A 498 -14.36 -16.83 -1.93
N SER A 499 -13.27 -17.07 -2.69
CA SER A 499 -12.27 -18.07 -2.29
C SER A 499 -10.91 -17.45 -1.90
N GLY A 500 -10.76 -17.16 -0.61
CA GLY A 500 -9.52 -16.67 0.01
C GLY A 500 -8.42 -17.72 0.24
N THR A 501 -8.56 -18.95 -0.27
CA THR A 501 -7.60 -20.05 -0.05
C THR A 501 -6.43 -20.08 -1.04
N ASN A 502 -6.58 -19.49 -2.24
CA ASN A 502 -5.50 -19.42 -3.24
C ASN A 502 -4.43 -18.36 -2.90
N VAL A 503 -4.64 -17.64 -1.80
CA VAL A 503 -3.96 -16.41 -1.41
C VAL A 503 -2.54 -16.63 -0.88
N LYS A 504 -2.16 -17.87 -0.56
CA LYS A 504 -0.80 -18.24 -0.11
C LYS A 504 0.04 -18.96 -1.16
N GLN A 505 -0.52 -19.29 -2.31
CA GLN A 505 0.18 -20.10 -3.28
C GLN A 505 0.77 -19.18 -4.34
N PHE A 506 2.10 -19.03 -4.33
CA PHE A 506 2.90 -18.61 -5.49
C PHE A 506 2.82 -19.61 -6.67
N VAL A 507 1.79 -20.45 -6.66
CA VAL A 507 1.61 -21.59 -7.54
C VAL A 507 0.28 -21.35 -8.25
N PRO A 508 0.30 -20.99 -9.54
CA PRO A 508 -0.91 -20.99 -10.34
C PRO A 508 -1.59 -22.35 -10.25
N LYS A 509 -2.93 -22.40 -10.11
CA LYS A 509 -3.69 -23.64 -10.29
C LYS A 509 -3.32 -24.23 -11.67
N GLY A 510 -2.68 -25.40 -11.69
CA GLY A 510 -2.21 -26.06 -12.91
C GLY A 510 -0.68 -26.16 -13.06
N HIS A 511 0.10 -25.44 -12.26
CA HIS A 511 1.55 -25.61 -12.16
C HIS A 511 1.89 -26.36 -10.87
N GLU A 512 1.60 -27.66 -10.79
CA GLU A 512 2.16 -28.46 -9.71
C GLU A 512 3.69 -28.36 -9.77
N TRP A 513 4.30 -27.95 -8.66
CA TRP A 513 5.74 -28.14 -8.44
C TRP A 513 6.00 -29.64 -8.54
N ARG A 514 6.41 -30.13 -9.71
CA ARG A 514 7.06 -31.44 -9.78
C ARG A 514 8.32 -31.30 -8.95
N GLN A 515 8.33 -31.93 -7.78
CA GLN A 515 9.58 -32.14 -7.05
C GLN A 515 10.60 -32.69 -8.06
N PRO A 516 11.87 -32.23 -8.03
CA PRO A 516 12.91 -32.90 -8.77
C PRO A 516 12.89 -34.35 -8.33
N SER A 517 12.60 -35.26 -9.26
CA SER A 517 12.72 -36.69 -9.03
C SER A 517 14.12 -36.94 -8.45
N SER A 518 14.20 -37.80 -7.44
CA SER A 518 15.44 -38.25 -6.78
C SER A 518 16.47 -38.89 -7.73
N THR A 519 16.20 -38.94 -9.03
CA THR A 519 17.12 -39.32 -10.08
C THR A 519 17.84 -38.09 -10.64
N GLY A 520 19.09 -37.91 -10.21
CA GLY A 520 20.08 -36.87 -10.52
C GLY A 520 20.26 -36.40 -11.98
N ASN A 521 19.22 -35.86 -12.61
CA ASN A 521 19.36 -35.15 -13.88
C ASN A 521 19.51 -33.65 -13.66
N VAL A 522 20.72 -33.18 -13.96
CA VAL A 522 21.15 -31.78 -14.01
C VAL A 522 20.18 -30.98 -14.86
N VAL A 523 19.51 -29.99 -14.26
CA VAL A 523 18.79 -28.94 -14.99
C VAL A 523 19.85 -28.15 -15.78
N PRO A 524 19.73 -27.98 -17.11
CA PRO A 524 20.72 -27.22 -17.85
C PRO A 524 20.67 -25.75 -17.40
N PRO A 525 21.82 -25.06 -17.33
CA PRO A 525 21.83 -23.64 -17.01
C PRO A 525 21.05 -22.87 -18.07
N PHE A 526 20.04 -22.12 -17.65
CA PHE A 526 19.39 -21.14 -18.53
C PHE A 526 20.44 -20.12 -19.00
N PRO A 527 20.43 -19.72 -20.28
CA PRO A 527 21.44 -18.83 -20.81
C PRO A 527 21.36 -17.48 -20.10
N LEU A 528 22.49 -17.05 -19.56
CA LEU A 528 22.71 -15.66 -19.19
C LEU A 528 22.40 -14.80 -20.43
N VAL A 529 21.50 -13.84 -20.27
CA VAL A 529 21.18 -12.86 -21.31
C VAL A 529 22.46 -12.08 -21.60
N GLY A 530 23.14 -12.43 -22.70
CA GLY A 530 24.43 -11.83 -23.01
C GLY A 530 25.23 -12.44 -24.15
N GLU A 531 24.61 -12.96 -25.23
CA GLU A 531 25.34 -13.15 -26.50
C GLU A 531 24.41 -12.88 -27.69
N ARG A 532 24.57 -11.71 -28.32
CA ARG A 532 24.07 -11.44 -29.66
C ARG A 532 24.93 -12.25 -30.64
N ARG A 533 24.36 -13.27 -31.28
CA ARG A 533 24.87 -13.76 -32.56
C ARG A 533 24.04 -13.14 -33.67
N GLY A 534 24.72 -12.38 -34.53
CA GLY A 534 24.14 -11.68 -35.65
C GLY A 534 23.53 -12.65 -36.66
N ILE A 535 22.38 -12.26 -37.19
CA ILE A 535 21.86 -12.77 -38.45
C ILE A 535 21.58 -11.53 -39.31
N SER A 536 22.32 -11.47 -40.41
CA SER A 536 22.23 -10.50 -41.49
C SER A 536 20.86 -10.55 -42.18
N PRO A 537 20.39 -9.43 -42.78
CA PRO A 537 19.14 -9.37 -43.52
C PRO A 537 19.26 -10.04 -44.91
N TRP A 538 18.10 -10.21 -45.57
CA TRP A 538 17.86 -10.68 -46.95
C TRP A 538 17.48 -12.16 -47.13
N GLY A 539 16.25 -12.37 -47.62
CA GLY A 539 15.72 -13.64 -48.10
C GLY A 539 14.31 -13.47 -48.66
N ARG A 540 14.26 -13.17 -49.95
CA ARG A 540 13.07 -13.04 -50.81
C ARG A 540 12.35 -14.38 -51.04
N ASN A 541 11.08 -14.25 -51.46
CA ASN A 541 10.31 -15.04 -52.43
C ASN A 541 9.32 -16.13 -51.96
N ASP A 542 8.08 -15.89 -52.44
CA ASP A 542 7.15 -16.76 -53.16
C ASP A 542 6.52 -17.96 -52.44
N HIS A 543 5.28 -17.79 -51.99
CA HIS A 543 4.07 -18.36 -52.63
C HIS A 543 2.78 -17.76 -52.06
#